data_AF-A0A4R7HWJ0-F1
#
_entry.id   AF-A0A4R7HWJ0-F1
#
_cell.length_a   1.000
_cell.length_b   1.000
_cell.length_c   1.000
_cell.angle_alpha   90.00
_cell.angle_beta   90.00
_cell.angle_gamma   90.00
#
_symmetry.space_group_name_H-M   'P 1'
#
loop_
_entity.id
_entity.type
_entity.pdbx_description
1 polymer ?
#
loop_
_entity_poly.entity_id
_entity_poly.type
_entity_poly.pdbx_seq_one_letter_code
_entity_poly.pdbx_strand_id
1 'polypeptide(L)'
;MSIRPVRDRGSNLIEIVVTIGLIGILSVSLLAAIGVIFRTEDGVATMVTESHDVQQAVNYVARDIQSGPASPLAYRTAAHLDVGSGCSASGTDNILRIDYGTTFVAYRVENTTDTNARLDRYECNSDGSVREVINIADHLVDDGTVSPASANLLVKGVPAGAPEVDRVVIELQQSGGPQRLSGSPRAENQLADAVVAGDCTADPLEETLGFSTFIKGDVRFTNGPQIKWTSGIGGSLSFTGGVNVGQNINSDDELPSIEPFGTALYVHRVDWASTTGTLTMHSNKDMVIDDRSNTYIPGSAKSAYQLNGSPSNGEIRANGQSRIFPIDDEIDFDNAFEVLRSCSIALAHLPDTSCSNCAVHLEILDQNGSGPYPGVSAGTNMKLRMVPGKVNVLNVAAADFVRMKNMSFIGTSPGPNEPLIVNITDSGVVTLDDYPGQGGIGSWVTSTLWNFPNASEVHLLSNNDDVWGTIFAPLAHVHSEVKIEGGVVARSWTHDSREVNGPRVFSGTIDWDS
;
A
#
# COMPACT_ATOMS: atom_id res chain seq x y z
N MET A 1 -79.09 -0.59 12.06
CA MET A 1 -77.86 -1.37 12.31
C MET A 1 -77.30 -0.88 13.65
N SER A 2 -77.57 -1.62 14.73
CA SER A 2 -77.21 -1.23 16.10
C SER A 2 -75.83 -1.78 16.42
N ILE A 3 -74.83 -0.90 16.48
CA ILE A 3 -73.47 -1.25 16.89
C ILE A 3 -73.50 -1.36 18.42
N ARG A 4 -73.40 -2.58 18.94
CA ARG A 4 -73.19 -2.80 20.38
C ARG A 4 -71.75 -2.39 20.70
N PRO A 5 -71.52 -1.51 21.70
CA PRO A 5 -70.17 -1.18 22.12
C PRO A 5 -69.50 -2.43 22.70
N VAL A 6 -68.39 -2.83 22.08
CA VAL A 6 -67.47 -3.84 22.62
C VAL A 6 -66.91 -3.25 23.90
N ARG A 7 -67.20 -3.92 25.01
CA ARG A 7 -66.72 -3.51 26.33
C ARG A 7 -65.27 -3.95 26.42
N ASP A 8 -64.35 -3.03 26.15
CA ASP A 8 -62.92 -3.23 26.39
C ASP A 8 -62.73 -3.56 27.88
N ARG A 9 -62.45 -4.84 28.15
CA ARG A 9 -61.94 -5.27 29.45
C ARG A 9 -60.49 -4.81 29.48
N GLY A 10 -60.27 -3.59 29.97
CA GLY A 10 -58.93 -3.10 30.27
C GLY A 10 -58.20 -4.17 31.09
N SER A 11 -56.99 -4.53 30.66
CA SER A 11 -56.18 -5.52 31.36
C SER A 11 -56.05 -5.10 32.82
N ASN A 12 -56.36 -6.03 33.72
CA ASN A 12 -56.23 -5.72 35.12
C ASN A 12 -54.73 -5.69 35.46
N LEU A 13 -54.35 -4.82 36.41
CA LEU A 13 -52.96 -4.70 36.87
C LEU A 13 -52.36 -6.07 37.25
N ILE A 14 -53.21 -6.97 37.75
CA ILE A 14 -52.85 -8.33 38.16
C ILE A 14 -52.34 -9.14 36.96
N GLU A 15 -52.97 -9.06 35.79
CA GLU A 15 -52.59 -9.78 34.57
C GLU A 15 -51.23 -9.32 34.05
N ILE A 16 -50.94 -8.01 34.12
CA ILE A 16 -49.62 -7.48 33.76
C ILE A 16 -48.55 -7.96 34.75
N VAL A 17 -48.83 -7.91 36.06
CA VAL A 17 -47.87 -8.35 37.09
C VAL A 17 -47.59 -9.86 36.97
N VAL A 18 -48.61 -10.68 36.72
CA VAL A 18 -48.45 -12.13 36.50
C VAL A 18 -47.64 -12.40 35.23
N THR A 19 -47.89 -11.67 34.15
CA THR A 19 -47.14 -11.83 32.89
C THR A 19 -45.66 -11.48 33.07
N ILE A 20 -45.35 -10.36 33.73
CA ILE A 20 -43.97 -9.96 34.02
C ILE A 20 -43.29 -10.99 34.94
N GLY A 21 -44.00 -11.49 35.96
CA GLY A 21 -43.47 -12.54 36.85
C GLY A 21 -43.15 -13.83 36.10
N LEU A 22 -44.04 -14.28 35.22
CA LEU A 22 -43.83 -15.49 34.41
C LEU A 22 -42.68 -15.31 33.41
N ILE A 23 -42.58 -14.16 32.74
CA ILE A 23 -41.46 -13.86 31.84
C ILE A 23 -40.15 -13.86 32.64
N GLY A 24 -40.11 -13.21 33.82
CA GLY A 24 -38.91 -13.18 34.65
C GLY A 24 -38.44 -14.58 35.08
N ILE A 25 -39.37 -15.45 35.50
CA ILE A 25 -39.03 -16.84 35.88
C ILE A 25 -38.51 -17.61 34.67
N LEU A 26 -39.19 -17.52 33.52
CA LEU A 26 -38.78 -18.22 32.29
C LEU A 26 -37.42 -17.75 31.78
N SER A 27 -37.16 -16.44 31.78
CA SER A 27 -35.89 -15.85 31.35
C SER A 27 -34.72 -16.32 32.21
N VAL A 28 -34.87 -16.39 33.53
CA VAL A 28 -33.80 -16.86 34.42
C VAL A 28 -33.49 -18.34 34.19
N SER A 29 -34.50 -19.19 34.03
CA SER A 29 -34.30 -20.61 33.71
C SER A 29 -33.67 -20.84 32.33
N LEU A 30 -34.05 -20.05 31.33
CA LEU A 30 -33.50 -20.14 29.99
C LEU A 30 -32.04 -19.68 29.94
N LEU A 31 -31.70 -18.57 30.62
CA LEU A 31 -30.33 -18.08 30.73
C LEU A 31 -29.42 -19.09 31.46
N ALA A 32 -29.93 -19.75 32.50
CA ALA A 32 -29.19 -20.81 33.19
C ALA A 32 -28.97 -22.03 32.28
N ALA A 33 -29.97 -22.46 31.52
CA ALA A 33 -29.85 -23.57 30.58
C ALA A 33 -28.87 -23.26 29.43
N ILE A 34 -28.96 -22.06 28.84
CA ILE A 34 -28.03 -21.57 27.81
C ILE A 34 -26.61 -21.47 28.37
N GLY A 35 -26.45 -20.97 29.60
CA GLY A 35 -25.16 -20.90 30.28
C GLY A 35 -24.56 -22.27 30.59
N VAL A 36 -25.39 -23.29 30.84
CA VAL A 36 -24.93 -24.69 30.95
C VAL A 36 -24.51 -25.22 29.59
N ILE A 37 -25.31 -25.04 28.53
CA ILE A 37 -24.97 -25.49 27.17
C ILE A 37 -23.62 -24.91 26.71
N PHE A 38 -23.38 -23.61 26.91
CA PHE A 38 -22.10 -22.98 26.61
C PHE A 38 -20.95 -23.40 27.53
N ARG A 39 -21.23 -23.98 28.71
CA ARG A 39 -20.22 -24.52 29.63
C ARG A 39 -19.98 -26.02 29.48
N THR A 40 -20.91 -26.77 28.90
CA THR A 40 -20.83 -28.25 28.82
C THR A 40 -20.41 -28.76 27.45
N GLU A 41 -20.29 -27.91 26.44
CA GLU A 41 -19.69 -28.32 25.18
C GLU A 41 -18.20 -28.03 25.23
N ASP A 42 -17.43 -29.01 25.71
CA ASP A 42 -15.96 -29.02 25.60
C ASP A 42 -15.50 -28.67 24.17
N GLY A 43 -16.32 -29.00 23.17
CA GLY A 43 -16.10 -28.62 21.77
C GLY A 43 -16.06 -27.11 21.49
N VAL A 44 -16.82 -26.26 22.20
CA VAL A 44 -16.78 -24.80 21.99
C VAL A 44 -15.49 -24.22 22.56
N ALA A 45 -15.06 -24.68 23.74
CA ALA A 45 -13.79 -24.24 24.32
C ALA A 45 -12.60 -24.67 23.44
N THR A 46 -12.63 -25.90 22.90
CA THR A 46 -11.65 -26.39 21.94
C THR A 46 -11.64 -25.55 20.66
N MET A 47 -12.80 -25.28 20.04
CA MET A 47 -12.89 -24.48 18.81
C MET A 47 -12.37 -23.04 19.00
N VAL A 48 -12.68 -22.40 20.13
CA VAL A 48 -12.19 -21.04 20.43
C VAL A 48 -10.67 -21.04 20.57
N THR A 49 -10.12 -22.05 21.24
CA THR A 49 -8.67 -22.15 21.44
C THR A 49 -7.94 -22.49 20.14
N GLU A 50 -8.48 -23.44 19.36
CA GLU A 50 -7.98 -23.77 18.02
C GLU A 50 -8.02 -22.56 17.07
N SER A 51 -9.06 -21.73 17.14
CA SER A 51 -9.12 -20.51 16.35
C SER A 51 -8.04 -19.49 16.74
N HIS A 52 -7.72 -19.39 18.03
CA HIS A 52 -6.64 -18.53 18.51
C HIS A 52 -5.26 -19.04 18.06
N ASP A 53 -5.04 -20.36 18.12
CA ASP A 53 -3.82 -21.03 17.62
C ASP A 53 -3.58 -20.72 16.12
N VAL A 54 -4.63 -20.81 15.28
CA VAL A 54 -4.52 -20.47 13.85
C VAL A 54 -4.17 -19.00 13.66
N GLN A 55 -4.77 -18.08 14.43
CA GLN A 55 -4.47 -16.65 14.32
C GLN A 55 -3.02 -16.33 14.68
N GLN A 56 -2.49 -16.95 15.75
CA GLN A 56 -1.09 -16.81 16.12
C GLN A 56 -0.17 -17.39 15.04
N ALA A 57 -0.47 -18.58 14.55
CA ALA A 57 0.29 -19.22 13.48
C ALA A 57 0.32 -18.37 12.20
N VAL A 58 -0.81 -17.80 11.77
CA VAL A 58 -0.88 -16.90 10.60
C VAL A 58 0.03 -15.69 10.79
N ASN A 59 0.05 -15.08 11.98
CA ASN A 59 0.83 -13.87 12.25
C ASN A 59 2.35 -14.08 12.23
N TYR A 60 2.83 -15.22 12.73
CA TYR A 60 4.27 -15.50 12.82
C TYR A 60 4.79 -16.27 11.60
N VAL A 61 4.13 -17.37 11.20
CA VAL A 61 4.59 -18.25 10.13
C VAL A 61 4.69 -17.51 8.81
N ALA A 62 3.62 -16.80 8.42
CA ALA A 62 3.60 -16.09 7.15
C ALA A 62 4.68 -14.99 7.11
N ARG A 63 4.85 -14.26 8.21
CA ARG A 63 5.84 -13.18 8.33
C ARG A 63 7.28 -13.69 8.29
N ASP A 64 7.58 -14.78 8.98
CA ASP A 64 8.92 -15.38 8.94
C ASP A 64 9.23 -15.93 7.55
N ILE A 65 8.29 -16.63 6.90
CA ILE A 65 8.47 -17.09 5.52
C ILE A 65 8.70 -15.89 4.58
N GLN A 66 7.88 -14.85 4.67
CA GLN A 66 7.98 -13.65 3.83
C GLN A 66 9.33 -12.94 3.96
N SER A 67 9.84 -12.81 5.19
CA SER A 67 11.15 -12.21 5.46
C SER A 67 12.33 -13.14 5.15
N GLY A 68 12.08 -14.44 4.94
CA GLY A 68 13.09 -15.44 4.68
C GLY A 68 13.80 -15.28 3.33
N PRO A 69 15.02 -15.85 3.17
CA PRO A 69 15.70 -15.82 1.87
C PRO A 69 14.90 -16.52 0.77
N ALA A 70 15.16 -16.23 -0.50
CA ALA A 70 14.55 -16.96 -1.62
C ALA A 70 15.19 -18.35 -1.86
N SER A 71 16.40 -18.58 -1.32
CA SER A 71 17.15 -19.82 -1.56
C SER A 71 16.53 -21.01 -0.82
N PRO A 72 16.25 -22.13 -1.49
CA PRO A 72 15.76 -23.36 -0.87
C PRO A 72 16.74 -23.93 0.16
N LEU A 73 18.03 -23.64 0.04
CA LEU A 73 19.05 -24.07 0.99
C LEU A 73 18.89 -23.40 2.38
N ALA A 74 18.18 -22.27 2.45
CA ALA A 74 17.85 -21.61 3.71
C ALA A 74 16.67 -22.27 4.42
N TYR A 75 15.94 -23.18 3.76
CA TYR A 75 14.78 -23.85 4.34
C TYR A 75 15.10 -25.31 4.61
N ARG A 76 14.72 -25.77 5.79
CA ARG A 76 14.78 -27.20 6.13
C ARG A 76 13.44 -27.62 6.68
N THR A 77 12.90 -28.72 6.15
CA THR A 77 11.67 -29.33 6.62
C THR A 77 11.97 -30.77 7.01
N ALA A 78 11.54 -31.21 8.18
CA ALA A 78 11.66 -32.60 8.60
C ALA A 78 10.28 -33.26 8.63
N ALA A 79 10.19 -34.48 8.08
CA ALA A 79 8.98 -35.29 8.17
C ALA A 79 8.85 -36.04 9.51
N HIS A 80 9.96 -36.17 10.25
CA HIS A 80 10.01 -36.81 11.56
C HIS A 80 10.77 -35.93 12.54
N LEU A 81 10.21 -35.77 13.73
CA LEU A 81 10.73 -34.93 14.79
C LEU A 81 11.52 -35.79 15.77
N ASP A 82 12.84 -35.60 15.81
CA ASP A 82 13.67 -36.08 16.92
C ASP A 82 13.55 -35.12 18.13
N VAL A 83 13.79 -35.65 19.32
CA VAL A 83 13.72 -34.85 20.57
C VAL A 83 15.02 -34.04 20.72
N GLY A 84 15.00 -32.76 20.33
CA GLY A 84 16.13 -31.84 20.49
C GLY A 84 15.74 -30.43 20.97
N SER A 85 16.66 -29.46 20.95
CA SER A 85 16.50 -28.16 21.64
C SER A 85 15.82 -27.04 20.82
N GLY A 86 15.20 -27.35 19.68
CA GLY A 86 14.63 -26.36 18.74
C GLY A 86 15.71 -25.57 17.96
N CYS A 87 16.76 -25.12 18.63
CA CYS A 87 17.93 -24.47 18.06
C CYS A 87 19.07 -25.43 17.67
N SER A 88 18.77 -26.71 17.43
CA SER A 88 19.80 -27.67 17.01
C SER A 88 20.32 -27.35 15.61
N ALA A 89 21.65 -27.45 15.43
CA ALA A 89 22.29 -27.11 14.16
C ALA A 89 21.88 -28.06 13.02
N SER A 90 21.47 -29.30 13.32
CA SER A 90 20.94 -30.24 12.34
C SER A 90 19.59 -29.78 11.78
N GLY A 91 18.72 -29.20 12.62
CA GLY A 91 17.37 -28.80 12.26
C GLY A 91 16.43 -29.97 12.00
N THR A 92 16.83 -31.19 12.35
CA THR A 92 16.03 -32.43 12.21
C THR A 92 14.86 -32.50 13.18
N ASP A 93 14.89 -31.65 14.21
CA ASP A 93 13.94 -31.66 15.33
C ASP A 93 12.81 -30.64 15.09
N ASN A 94 12.81 -29.98 13.94
CA ASN A 94 11.94 -28.87 13.59
C ASN A 94 11.11 -29.22 12.35
N ILE A 95 9.81 -28.92 12.37
CA ILE A 95 8.95 -29.08 11.19
C ILE A 95 9.39 -28.12 10.07
N LEU A 96 9.84 -26.92 10.43
CA LEU A 96 10.34 -25.89 9.53
C LEU A 96 11.48 -25.12 10.21
N ARG A 97 12.56 -24.92 9.48
CA ARG A 97 13.64 -23.99 9.85
C ARG A 97 13.93 -23.05 8.68
N ILE A 98 14.15 -21.78 8.99
CA ILE A 98 14.47 -20.70 8.06
C ILE A 98 15.77 -20.03 8.52
N ASP A 99 16.84 -20.15 7.73
CA ASP A 99 18.16 -19.61 8.01
C ASP A 99 18.32 -18.18 7.45
N TYR A 100 18.62 -17.19 8.30
CA TYR A 100 18.86 -15.78 7.93
C TYR A 100 20.37 -15.42 7.98
N GLY A 101 21.25 -16.41 7.87
CA GLY A 101 22.70 -16.25 7.94
C GLY A 101 23.23 -16.37 9.37
N THR A 102 23.17 -15.29 10.16
CA THR A 102 23.69 -15.29 11.56
C THR A 102 22.65 -15.70 12.60
N THR A 103 21.38 -15.76 12.20
CA THR A 103 20.26 -16.22 13.02
C THR A 103 19.39 -17.17 12.20
N PHE A 104 18.55 -17.93 12.87
CA PHE A 104 17.52 -18.74 12.22
C PHE A 104 16.26 -18.82 13.08
N VAL A 105 15.14 -19.03 12.42
CA VAL A 105 13.86 -19.33 13.07
C VAL A 105 13.53 -20.79 12.86
N ALA A 106 13.05 -21.45 13.90
CA ALA A 106 12.67 -22.85 13.89
C ALA A 106 11.28 -23.04 14.49
N TYR A 107 10.45 -23.85 13.84
CA TYR A 107 9.14 -24.25 14.30
C TYR A 107 9.21 -25.70 14.75
N ARG A 108 8.84 -25.96 16.00
CA ARG A 108 8.97 -27.27 16.62
C ARG A 108 7.68 -27.69 17.30
N VAL A 109 7.28 -28.93 17.08
CA VAL A 109 6.16 -29.54 17.79
C VAL A 109 6.70 -30.20 19.06
N GLU A 110 6.07 -29.90 20.19
CA GLU A 110 6.32 -30.52 21.48
C GLU A 110 5.07 -31.25 21.96
N ASN A 111 5.19 -32.54 22.26
CA ASN A 111 4.07 -33.29 22.80
C ASN A 111 3.86 -32.89 24.27
N THR A 112 2.69 -32.33 24.57
CA THR A 112 2.35 -31.86 25.93
C THR A 112 1.62 -32.94 26.73
N THR A 113 0.87 -33.82 26.04
CA THR A 113 0.16 -34.99 26.57
C THR A 113 0.03 -36.07 25.49
N ASP A 114 -0.58 -37.22 25.81
CA ASP A 114 -0.81 -38.31 24.84
C ASP A 114 -1.76 -37.95 23.68
N THR A 115 -2.49 -36.83 23.76
CA THR A 115 -3.49 -36.42 22.73
C THR A 115 -3.31 -35.01 22.18
N ASN A 116 -2.52 -34.18 22.85
CA ASN A 116 -2.29 -32.79 22.45
C ASN A 116 -0.80 -32.52 22.27
N ALA A 117 -0.49 -31.77 21.22
CA ALA A 117 0.83 -31.22 20.97
C ALA A 117 0.78 -29.69 20.86
N ARG A 118 1.92 -29.08 21.15
CA ARG A 118 2.16 -27.63 21.08
C ARG A 118 3.11 -27.33 19.95
N LEU A 119 2.91 -26.23 19.23
CA LEU A 119 3.86 -25.69 18.27
C LEU A 119 4.54 -24.46 18.86
N ASP A 120 5.86 -24.49 18.95
CA ASP A 120 6.68 -23.37 19.40
C ASP A 120 7.53 -22.81 18.25
N ARG A 121 7.63 -21.48 18.20
CA ARG A 121 8.59 -20.74 17.39
C ARG A 121 9.82 -20.42 18.23
N TYR A 122 10.96 -20.92 17.81
CA TYR A 122 12.27 -20.64 18.36
C TYR A 122 13.00 -19.63 17.47
N GLU A 123 13.51 -18.56 18.07
CA GLU A 123 14.49 -17.69 17.42
C GLU A 123 15.87 -18.01 17.99
N CYS A 124 16.81 -18.31 17.10
CA CYS A 124 18.11 -18.88 17.45
C CYS A 124 19.25 -18.07 16.84
N ASN A 125 20.36 -17.99 17.57
CA ASN A 125 21.63 -17.54 17.00
C ASN A 125 22.28 -18.69 16.21
N SER A 126 23.21 -18.37 15.31
CA SER A 126 23.94 -19.38 14.52
C SER A 126 24.78 -20.37 15.33
N ASP A 127 25.09 -20.05 16.59
CA ASP A 127 25.76 -20.96 17.54
C ASP A 127 24.80 -21.98 18.20
N GLY A 128 23.51 -21.92 17.89
CA GLY A 128 22.47 -22.78 18.44
C GLY A 128 21.92 -22.32 19.79
N SER A 129 22.33 -21.15 20.30
CA SER A 129 21.71 -20.56 21.50
C SER A 129 20.31 -20.01 21.19
N VAL A 130 19.39 -20.26 22.12
CA VAL A 130 18.01 -19.75 22.06
C VAL A 130 18.00 -18.28 22.43
N ARG A 131 17.41 -17.44 21.56
CA ARG A 131 17.18 -16.02 21.81
C ARG A 131 15.77 -15.77 22.35
N GLU A 132 14.77 -16.40 21.73
CA GLU A 132 13.36 -16.25 22.09
C GLU A 132 12.60 -17.55 21.79
N VAL A 133 11.57 -17.82 22.60
CA VAL A 133 10.61 -18.91 22.37
C VAL A 133 9.21 -18.34 22.50
N ILE A 134 8.40 -18.54 21.47
CA ILE A 134 7.01 -18.09 21.41
C ILE A 134 6.13 -19.30 21.17
N ASN A 135 5.10 -19.46 22.00
CA ASN A 135 4.06 -20.46 21.79
C ASN A 135 3.12 -19.99 20.67
N ILE A 136 2.95 -20.83 19.66
CA ILE A 136 2.18 -20.54 18.45
C ILE A 136 0.83 -21.27 18.43
N ALA A 137 0.79 -22.49 18.98
CA ALA A 137 -0.44 -23.28 19.08
C ALA A 137 -0.30 -24.26 20.24
N ASP A 138 -1.32 -24.37 21.10
CA ASP A 138 -1.32 -25.27 22.25
C ASP A 138 -2.17 -26.54 22.07
N HIS A 139 -3.07 -26.55 21.08
CA HIS A 139 -4.11 -27.57 20.93
C HIS A 139 -4.05 -28.25 19.56
N LEU A 140 -2.86 -28.75 19.18
CA LEU A 140 -2.72 -29.61 18.00
C LEU A 140 -3.07 -31.05 18.35
N VAL A 141 -3.82 -31.71 17.48
CA VAL A 141 -4.23 -33.11 17.65
C VAL A 141 -3.04 -34.03 17.38
N ASP A 142 -2.65 -34.83 18.37
CA ASP A 142 -1.71 -35.94 18.21
C ASP A 142 -2.46 -37.26 18.43
N ASP A 143 -2.85 -37.93 17.34
CA ASP A 143 -3.50 -39.23 17.40
C ASP A 143 -2.51 -40.41 17.24
N GLY A 144 -1.22 -40.12 17.19
CA GLY A 144 -0.15 -41.10 16.96
C GLY A 144 -0.10 -41.68 15.54
N THR A 145 -0.99 -41.26 14.63
CA THR A 145 -1.03 -41.72 13.23
C THR A 145 -0.60 -40.64 12.24
N VAL A 146 -0.83 -39.36 12.56
CA VAL A 146 -0.42 -38.20 11.76
C VAL A 146 0.38 -37.24 12.63
N SER A 147 1.44 -36.64 12.07
CA SER A 147 2.19 -35.60 12.78
C SER A 147 1.26 -34.41 13.10
N PRO A 148 1.26 -33.87 14.33
CA PRO A 148 0.38 -32.76 14.71
C PRO A 148 0.59 -31.49 13.88
N ALA A 149 1.79 -31.33 13.33
CA ALA A 149 2.06 -30.38 12.27
C ALA A 149 3.07 -30.94 11.26
N SER A 150 3.02 -30.45 10.03
CA SER A 150 4.01 -30.76 8.99
C SER A 150 4.28 -29.53 8.13
N ALA A 151 5.46 -29.46 7.51
CA ALA A 151 5.78 -28.40 6.55
C ALA A 151 6.26 -29.01 5.23
N ASN A 152 5.80 -28.44 4.13
CA ASN A 152 6.18 -28.81 2.78
C ASN A 152 6.76 -27.60 2.05
N LEU A 153 7.94 -27.78 1.47
CA LEU A 153 8.62 -26.78 0.66
C LEU A 153 8.32 -27.03 -0.82
N LEU A 154 7.70 -26.05 -1.48
CA LEU A 154 7.52 -26.05 -2.94
C LEU A 154 8.61 -25.15 -3.54
N VAL A 155 9.44 -25.75 -4.39
CA VAL A 155 10.58 -25.09 -5.04
C VAL A 155 10.25 -24.94 -6.53
N LYS A 156 10.42 -23.73 -7.06
CA LYS A 156 10.31 -23.44 -8.50
C LYS A 156 11.70 -23.50 -9.13
N GLY A 157 11.83 -24.33 -10.16
CA GLY A 157 13.05 -24.44 -10.94
C GLY A 157 12.88 -23.75 -12.29
N VAL A 158 13.75 -22.79 -12.61
CA VAL A 158 13.95 -22.34 -13.99
C VAL A 158 15.08 -23.20 -14.58
N PRO A 159 15.00 -23.70 -15.83
CA PRO A 159 16.00 -24.59 -16.42
C PRO A 159 17.45 -24.07 -16.47
N ALA A 160 17.67 -22.77 -16.17
CA ALA A 160 18.98 -22.12 -16.17
C ALA A 160 19.29 -21.28 -14.90
N GLY A 161 18.40 -21.26 -13.90
CA GLY A 161 18.55 -20.45 -12.68
C GLY A 161 18.85 -21.28 -11.43
N ALA A 162 19.34 -20.62 -10.37
CA ALA A 162 19.35 -21.24 -9.04
C ALA A 162 17.89 -21.51 -8.63
N PRO A 163 17.56 -22.69 -8.07
CA PRO A 163 16.20 -22.97 -7.63
C PRO A 163 15.80 -21.97 -6.55
N GLU A 164 14.55 -21.51 -6.58
CA GLU A 164 13.98 -20.59 -5.59
C GLU A 164 12.77 -21.22 -4.90
N VAL A 165 12.55 -20.85 -3.64
CA VAL A 165 11.35 -21.26 -2.92
C VAL A 165 10.16 -20.48 -3.47
N ASP A 166 9.19 -21.21 -4.00
CA ASP A 166 7.93 -20.68 -4.49
C ASP A 166 6.98 -20.46 -3.32
N ARG A 167 6.79 -21.50 -2.50
CA ARG A 167 5.82 -21.49 -1.42
C ARG A 167 6.20 -22.51 -0.34
N VAL A 168 6.05 -22.12 0.91
CA VAL A 168 6.12 -23.02 2.07
C VAL A 168 4.69 -23.23 2.56
N VAL A 169 4.28 -24.49 2.76
CA VAL A 169 2.95 -24.85 3.29
C VAL A 169 3.12 -25.57 4.62
N ILE A 170 2.58 -25.01 5.71
CA ILE A 170 2.46 -25.69 7.01
C ILE A 170 1.03 -26.21 7.16
N GLU A 171 0.88 -27.47 7.52
CA GLU A 171 -0.39 -28.09 7.86
C GLU A 171 -0.44 -28.37 9.37
N LEU A 172 -1.46 -27.87 10.06
CA LEU A 172 -1.71 -28.04 11.50
C LEU A 172 -2.93 -28.96 11.68
N GLN A 173 -2.79 -30.05 12.43
CA GLN A 173 -3.91 -30.95 12.73
C GLN A 173 -4.73 -30.42 13.89
N GLN A 174 -6.01 -30.14 13.65
CA GLN A 174 -6.98 -29.67 14.66
C GLN A 174 -8.20 -30.60 14.71
N SER A 175 -9.02 -30.50 15.75
CA SER A 175 -10.20 -31.36 15.92
C SER A 175 -11.22 -31.21 14.78
N GLY A 176 -11.30 -30.03 14.17
CA GLY A 176 -12.11 -29.75 12.98
C GLY A 176 -11.51 -30.20 11.64
N GLY A 177 -10.30 -30.76 11.64
CA GLY A 177 -9.54 -31.16 10.45
C GLY A 177 -8.27 -30.31 10.23
N PRO A 178 -7.45 -30.67 9.23
CA PRO A 178 -6.17 -30.00 8.97
C PRO A 178 -6.37 -28.55 8.50
N GLN A 179 -5.68 -27.61 9.14
CA GLN A 179 -5.58 -26.22 8.71
C GLN A 179 -4.29 -26.01 7.93
N ARG A 180 -4.38 -25.36 6.76
CA ARG A 180 -3.24 -25.09 5.90
C ARG A 180 -2.88 -23.62 5.93
N LEU A 181 -1.63 -23.36 6.28
CA LEU A 181 -1.00 -22.06 6.23
C LEU A 181 0.03 -22.08 5.12
N SER A 182 0.12 -21.00 4.34
CA SER A 182 1.14 -20.89 3.31
C SER A 182 1.73 -19.51 3.27
N GLY A 183 3.03 -19.42 3.03
CA GLY A 183 3.72 -18.17 2.69
C GLY A 183 4.69 -18.39 1.55
N SER A 184 5.08 -17.31 0.90
CA SER A 184 6.13 -17.30 -0.13
C SER A 184 7.24 -16.35 0.32
N PRO A 185 8.51 -16.75 0.24
CA PRO A 185 9.61 -15.86 0.56
C PRO A 185 9.59 -14.67 -0.37
N ARG A 186 9.68 -13.47 0.22
CA ARG A 186 9.51 -12.22 -0.52
C ARG A 186 8.19 -12.18 -1.31
N ALA A 187 7.06 -12.66 -0.79
CA ALA A 187 5.76 -12.55 -1.48
C ALA A 187 5.41 -11.10 -1.92
N GLU A 188 5.98 -10.11 -1.24
CA GLU A 188 5.93 -8.69 -1.61
C GLU A 188 6.82 -8.33 -2.83
N ASN A 189 7.89 -9.07 -3.11
CA ASN A 189 8.72 -8.95 -4.32
C ASN A 189 8.40 -10.01 -5.40
N GLN A 190 7.75 -11.12 -5.03
CA GLN A 190 7.16 -12.10 -5.95
C GLN A 190 5.73 -11.67 -6.29
N LEU A 191 5.59 -10.45 -6.81
CA LEU A 191 4.58 -10.29 -7.85
C LEU A 191 4.98 -11.25 -8.94
N ALA A 192 4.02 -12.12 -9.30
CA ALA A 192 4.21 -13.25 -10.21
C ALA A 192 5.21 -12.91 -11.33
N ASP A 193 6.01 -13.85 -11.81
CA ASP A 193 6.83 -13.63 -13.02
C ASP A 193 6.04 -13.05 -14.21
N ALA A 194 4.70 -13.08 -14.18
CA ALA A 194 3.80 -12.35 -15.07
C ALA A 194 3.80 -10.81 -14.91
N VAL A 195 4.17 -10.25 -13.76
CA VAL A 195 4.33 -8.81 -13.47
C VAL A 195 5.75 -8.34 -13.79
N VAL A 196 6.77 -9.20 -13.61
CA VAL A 196 8.13 -8.93 -14.13
C VAL A 196 8.16 -9.04 -15.67
N ALA A 197 7.24 -9.82 -16.26
CA ALA A 197 7.04 -9.92 -17.71
C ALA A 197 5.86 -9.07 -18.25
N GLY A 198 5.21 -8.22 -17.45
CA GLY A 198 3.92 -7.63 -17.79
C GLY A 198 3.83 -6.11 -17.61
N ASP A 199 3.64 -5.44 -18.75
CA ASP A 199 2.80 -4.24 -18.94
C ASP A 199 3.24 -2.90 -18.36
N CYS A 200 4.49 -2.69 -17.93
CA CYS A 200 4.97 -1.30 -17.92
C CYS A 200 5.35 -0.89 -19.34
N THR A 201 4.67 0.10 -19.89
CA THR A 201 5.04 0.65 -21.19
C THR A 201 6.35 1.43 -21.09
N ALA A 202 6.81 1.97 -22.21
CA ALA A 202 8.00 2.83 -22.24
C ALA A 202 7.86 4.06 -21.34
N ASP A 203 6.64 4.57 -21.12
CA ASP A 203 6.34 5.66 -20.20
C ASP A 203 5.60 5.11 -18.96
N PRO A 204 6.24 5.08 -17.78
CA PRO A 204 5.62 4.58 -16.55
C PRO A 204 4.36 5.35 -16.11
N LEU A 205 4.10 6.52 -16.72
CA LEU A 205 2.93 7.35 -16.44
C LEU A 205 1.85 7.26 -17.52
N GLU A 206 1.97 6.41 -18.54
CA GLU A 206 1.05 6.35 -19.70
C GLU A 206 -0.43 6.31 -19.27
N GLU A 207 -0.75 5.43 -18.33
CA GLU A 207 -2.10 5.20 -17.79
C GLU A 207 -2.67 6.35 -16.96
N THR A 208 -1.91 7.42 -16.73
CA THR A 208 -2.44 8.65 -16.14
C THR A 208 -3.26 9.49 -17.12
N LEU A 209 -3.36 9.07 -18.40
CA LEU A 209 -4.15 9.74 -19.45
C LEU A 209 -3.81 11.22 -19.66
N GLY A 210 -2.60 11.64 -19.25
CA GLY A 210 -2.13 13.03 -19.37
C GLY A 210 -2.33 13.87 -18.11
N PHE A 211 -2.90 13.32 -17.04
CA PHE A 211 -3.05 14.05 -15.79
C PHE A 211 -1.72 14.17 -15.06
N SER A 212 -1.34 15.38 -14.63
CA SER A 212 -0.15 15.59 -13.77
C SER A 212 -0.34 14.95 -12.40
N THR A 213 -1.54 15.05 -11.86
CA THR A 213 -1.94 14.38 -10.62
C THR A 213 -2.99 13.33 -10.93
N PHE A 214 -2.74 12.07 -10.61
CA PHE A 214 -3.64 10.96 -10.91
C PHE A 214 -3.82 10.08 -9.67
N ILE A 215 -4.99 10.16 -9.05
CA ILE A 215 -5.26 9.57 -7.75
C ILE A 215 -6.43 8.60 -7.86
N LYS A 216 -6.22 7.34 -7.45
CA LYS A 216 -7.28 6.31 -7.51
C LYS A 216 -8.46 6.64 -6.61
N GLY A 217 -8.16 6.95 -5.35
CA GLY A 217 -9.12 7.11 -4.28
C GLY A 217 -9.32 8.55 -3.87
N ASP A 218 -9.53 8.76 -2.57
CA ASP A 218 -9.88 10.06 -2.02
C ASP A 218 -8.71 11.04 -2.01
N VAL A 219 -9.03 12.31 -2.21
CA VAL A 219 -8.10 13.44 -2.11
C VAL A 219 -8.61 14.44 -1.07
N ARG A 220 -7.69 14.91 -0.23
CA ARG A 220 -7.95 15.95 0.75
C ARG A 220 -6.96 17.10 0.60
N PHE A 221 -7.48 18.26 0.21
CA PHE A 221 -6.72 19.50 0.20
C PHE A 221 -6.93 20.26 1.51
N THR A 222 -5.84 20.63 2.17
CA THR A 222 -5.86 21.35 3.44
C THR A 222 -5.13 22.67 3.35
N ASN A 223 -5.66 23.70 4.01
CA ASN A 223 -5.04 25.03 4.09
C ASN A 223 -4.82 25.73 2.73
N GLY A 224 -5.65 25.44 1.73
CA GLY A 224 -5.70 26.19 0.46
C GLY A 224 -4.49 26.03 -0.49
N PRO A 225 -4.11 24.81 -0.90
CA PRO A 225 -3.00 24.60 -1.81
C PRO A 225 -3.25 25.15 -3.22
N GLN A 226 -2.18 25.27 -3.99
CA GLN A 226 -2.21 25.61 -5.42
C GLN A 226 -1.84 24.39 -6.27
N ILE A 227 -2.81 23.83 -6.97
CA ILE A 227 -2.61 22.73 -7.92
C ILE A 227 -2.54 23.34 -9.31
N LYS A 228 -1.33 23.58 -9.83
CA LYS A 228 -1.17 24.40 -11.03
C LYS A 228 -1.50 23.66 -12.33
N TRP A 229 -1.57 22.34 -12.30
CA TRP A 229 -1.78 21.47 -13.47
C TRP A 229 -3.02 20.59 -13.36
N THR A 230 -3.16 19.64 -14.28
CA THR A 230 -4.32 18.77 -14.41
C THR A 230 -4.38 17.73 -13.29
N SER A 231 -5.58 17.43 -12.81
CA SER A 231 -5.81 16.41 -11.78
C SER A 231 -6.94 15.47 -12.15
N GLY A 232 -6.71 14.17 -12.06
CA GLY A 232 -7.72 13.11 -12.16
C GLY A 232 -7.86 12.39 -10.83
N ILE A 233 -9.06 12.39 -10.27
CA ILE A 233 -9.36 11.85 -8.94
C ILE A 233 -10.51 10.83 -9.06
N GLY A 234 -10.21 9.55 -8.89
CA GLY A 234 -11.20 8.48 -8.97
C GLY A 234 -12.09 8.35 -7.72
N GLY A 235 -11.73 9.00 -6.61
CA GLY A 235 -12.51 9.00 -5.38
C GLY A 235 -13.19 10.33 -5.06
N SER A 236 -13.31 10.58 -3.75
CA SER A 236 -13.93 11.79 -3.20
C SER A 236 -12.91 12.91 -3.07
N LEU A 237 -13.22 14.09 -3.57
CA LEU A 237 -12.47 15.30 -3.29
C LEU A 237 -13.08 16.03 -2.09
N SER A 238 -12.24 16.37 -1.11
CA SER A 238 -12.56 17.31 -0.03
C SER A 238 -11.51 18.42 0.02
N PHE A 239 -11.93 19.62 0.41
CA PHE A 239 -11.00 20.75 0.52
C PHE A 239 -11.33 21.70 1.67
N THR A 240 -10.29 22.28 2.25
CA THR A 240 -10.40 23.35 3.24
C THR A 240 -9.60 24.59 2.82
N GLY A 241 -10.16 25.78 3.05
CA GLY A 241 -9.52 27.06 2.69
C GLY A 241 -9.76 27.47 1.24
N GLY A 242 -8.81 28.20 0.64
CA GLY A 242 -8.88 28.68 -0.75
C GLY A 242 -7.99 27.86 -1.68
N VAL A 243 -8.52 26.83 -2.32
CA VAL A 243 -7.77 25.97 -3.26
C VAL A 243 -7.82 26.57 -4.66
N ASN A 244 -6.72 26.51 -5.40
CA ASN A 244 -6.69 26.87 -6.82
C ASN A 244 -6.28 25.65 -7.65
N VAL A 245 -6.98 25.40 -8.77
CA VAL A 245 -6.67 24.30 -9.68
C VAL A 245 -6.51 24.80 -11.12
N GLY A 246 -5.52 24.26 -11.84
CA GLY A 246 -5.26 24.53 -13.26
C GLY A 246 -4.65 25.90 -13.57
N GLN A 247 -3.93 26.50 -12.62
CA GLN A 247 -3.42 27.88 -12.74
C GLN A 247 -2.39 28.10 -13.86
N ASN A 248 -1.53 27.11 -14.14
CA ASN A 248 -0.42 27.25 -15.12
C ASN A 248 -0.72 26.60 -16.47
N ILE A 249 -1.93 26.12 -16.70
CA ILE A 249 -2.30 25.48 -17.96
C ILE A 249 -2.56 26.55 -19.03
N ASN A 250 -1.70 26.65 -20.03
CA ASN A 250 -1.83 27.54 -21.17
C ASN A 250 -2.86 27.01 -22.18
N SER A 251 -3.25 27.82 -23.17
CA SER A 251 -4.17 27.38 -24.24
C SER A 251 -3.57 26.33 -25.16
N ASP A 252 -2.24 26.31 -25.27
CA ASP A 252 -1.49 25.53 -26.23
C ASP A 252 -0.90 24.25 -25.61
N ASP A 253 -1.09 24.06 -24.30
CA ASP A 253 -0.65 22.85 -23.60
C ASP A 253 -1.55 21.68 -23.99
N GLU A 254 -0.95 20.54 -24.32
CA GLU A 254 -1.68 19.28 -24.52
C GLU A 254 -2.34 18.87 -23.20
N LEU A 255 -3.66 18.74 -23.23
CA LEU A 255 -4.46 18.34 -22.08
C LEU A 255 -4.95 16.90 -22.25
N PRO A 256 -5.26 16.20 -21.15
CA PRO A 256 -5.91 14.90 -21.19
C PRO A 256 -7.04 14.91 -22.21
N SER A 257 -7.00 13.98 -23.18
CA SER A 257 -7.97 13.88 -24.26
C SER A 257 -9.28 13.24 -23.80
N ILE A 258 -9.75 13.61 -22.62
CA ILE A 258 -11.10 13.28 -22.18
C ILE A 258 -12.01 14.26 -22.91
N GLU A 259 -12.56 13.79 -24.03
CA GLU A 259 -13.45 14.59 -24.86
C GLU A 259 -14.61 15.16 -24.02
N PRO A 260 -15.06 16.40 -24.32
CA PRO A 260 -14.78 17.16 -25.53
C PRO A 260 -13.75 18.31 -25.37
N PHE A 261 -13.13 18.49 -24.20
CA PHE A 261 -12.30 19.68 -23.91
C PHE A 261 -11.22 19.41 -22.86
N GLY A 262 -10.19 20.26 -22.85
CA GLY A 262 -9.10 20.20 -21.89
C GLY A 262 -9.57 20.27 -20.43
N THR A 263 -9.58 19.10 -19.79
CA THR A 263 -10.05 18.92 -18.40
C THR A 263 -8.91 19.22 -17.43
N ALA A 264 -9.06 20.27 -16.63
CA ALA A 264 -8.10 20.60 -15.57
C ALA A 264 -8.36 19.83 -14.28
N LEU A 265 -9.61 19.43 -14.03
CA LEU A 265 -9.96 18.63 -12.87
C LEU A 265 -11.05 17.63 -13.24
N TYR A 266 -10.72 16.34 -13.16
CA TYR A 266 -11.69 15.27 -13.13
C TYR A 266 -11.81 14.78 -11.69
N VAL A 267 -13.04 14.63 -11.20
CA VAL A 267 -13.32 14.02 -9.90
C VAL A 267 -14.56 13.13 -9.98
N HIS A 268 -14.50 11.93 -9.38
CA HIS A 268 -15.67 11.07 -9.28
C HIS A 268 -16.77 11.74 -8.45
N ARG A 269 -16.47 12.18 -7.21
CA ARG A 269 -17.43 12.94 -6.37
C ARG A 269 -16.78 13.97 -5.47
N VAL A 270 -17.56 14.94 -5.01
CA VAL A 270 -17.12 15.91 -3.98
C VAL A 270 -17.72 15.54 -2.63
N ASP A 271 -16.90 15.39 -1.60
CA ASP A 271 -17.36 15.24 -0.22
C ASP A 271 -17.68 16.61 0.38
N TRP A 272 -18.94 17.02 0.21
CA TRP A 272 -19.44 18.29 0.73
C TRP A 272 -19.49 18.36 2.25
N ALA A 273 -19.55 17.23 2.96
CA ALA A 273 -19.62 17.22 4.42
C ALA A 273 -18.27 17.62 5.05
N SER A 274 -17.17 17.24 4.40
CA SER A 274 -15.80 17.55 4.85
C SER A 274 -15.22 18.83 4.21
N THR A 275 -15.96 19.48 3.32
CA THR A 275 -15.48 20.63 2.56
C THR A 275 -15.84 21.97 3.22
N THR A 276 -14.86 22.87 3.35
CA THR A 276 -15.06 24.23 3.87
C THR A 276 -14.23 25.26 3.10
N GLY A 277 -14.83 26.28 2.51
CA GLY A 277 -14.10 27.32 1.78
C GLY A 277 -14.36 27.26 0.27
N THR A 278 -13.37 27.62 -0.54
CA THR A 278 -13.57 27.80 -1.99
C THR A 278 -12.49 27.07 -2.79
N LEU A 279 -12.90 26.25 -3.76
CA LEU A 279 -12.04 25.75 -4.82
C LEU A 279 -12.26 26.61 -6.06
N THR A 280 -11.20 27.23 -6.57
CA THR A 280 -11.25 28.09 -7.75
C THR A 280 -10.56 27.42 -8.92
N MET A 281 -11.32 27.17 -9.98
CA MET A 281 -10.80 26.74 -11.27
C MET A 281 -10.29 27.96 -12.04
N HIS A 282 -9.09 27.87 -12.60
CA HIS A 282 -8.56 28.92 -13.45
C HIS A 282 -9.30 29.00 -14.80
N SER A 283 -9.29 30.17 -15.44
CA SER A 283 -10.16 30.46 -16.57
C SER A 283 -9.90 29.59 -17.80
N ASN A 284 -10.98 29.21 -18.49
CA ASN A 284 -10.97 28.47 -19.77
C ASN A 284 -10.47 27.02 -19.63
N LYS A 285 -10.68 26.42 -18.45
CA LYS A 285 -10.40 25.01 -18.18
C LYS A 285 -11.63 24.33 -17.61
N ASP A 286 -11.96 23.17 -18.11
CA ASP A 286 -13.16 22.46 -17.70
C ASP A 286 -12.91 21.57 -16.48
N MET A 287 -13.99 21.35 -15.73
CA MET A 287 -14.03 20.42 -14.60
C MET A 287 -15.11 19.36 -14.87
N VAL A 288 -14.75 18.11 -14.62
CA VAL A 288 -15.67 16.98 -14.65
C VAL A 288 -15.96 16.55 -13.23
N ILE A 289 -17.26 16.46 -12.89
CA ILE A 289 -17.75 15.83 -11.66
C ILE A 289 -18.67 14.71 -12.10
N ASP A 290 -18.23 13.47 -11.93
CA ASP A 290 -18.96 12.30 -12.43
C ASP A 290 -20.22 11.98 -11.62
N ASP A 291 -20.27 12.39 -10.35
CA ASP A 291 -21.39 12.13 -9.45
C ASP A 291 -22.72 12.72 -9.95
N ARG A 292 -23.54 11.84 -10.52
CA ARG A 292 -24.88 12.14 -11.04
C ARG A 292 -25.96 12.25 -9.96
N SER A 293 -25.64 11.87 -8.72
CA SER A 293 -26.62 11.90 -7.62
C SER A 293 -26.88 13.31 -7.10
N ASN A 294 -25.92 14.22 -7.32
CA ASN A 294 -25.99 15.59 -6.85
C ASN A 294 -26.59 16.51 -7.94
N THR A 295 -27.69 17.18 -7.59
CA THR A 295 -28.45 17.99 -8.53
C THR A 295 -27.64 19.22 -8.95
N TYR A 296 -27.16 19.24 -10.19
CA TYR A 296 -26.60 20.42 -10.84
C TYR A 296 -27.58 21.59 -10.76
N ILE A 297 -27.13 22.73 -10.22
CA ILE A 297 -27.89 23.98 -10.26
C ILE A 297 -27.25 24.87 -11.33
N PRO A 298 -27.81 24.95 -12.55
CA PRO A 298 -27.33 25.89 -13.54
C PRO A 298 -27.60 27.32 -13.06
N GLY A 299 -26.55 28.00 -12.58
CA GLY A 299 -26.59 29.41 -12.19
C GLY A 299 -25.73 30.27 -13.12
N SER A 300 -26.38 30.98 -14.05
CA SER A 300 -25.87 32.07 -14.91
C SER A 300 -24.35 32.38 -14.89
N ALA A 301 -23.62 31.89 -15.90
CA ALA A 301 -22.41 32.45 -16.51
C ALA A 301 -21.18 32.85 -15.63
N LYS A 302 -21.17 32.61 -14.32
CA LYS A 302 -20.03 32.72 -13.39
C LYS A 302 -20.25 31.75 -12.22
N SER A 303 -20.35 30.47 -12.56
CA SER A 303 -21.11 29.46 -11.81
C SER A 303 -20.38 28.99 -10.55
N ALA A 304 -20.85 29.44 -9.39
CA ALA A 304 -20.59 28.79 -8.12
C ALA A 304 -21.36 27.46 -8.08
N TYR A 305 -20.67 26.34 -7.85
CA TYR A 305 -21.31 25.05 -7.56
C TYR A 305 -21.36 24.84 -6.05
N GLN A 306 -22.58 24.71 -5.53
CA GLN A 306 -22.88 24.36 -4.15
C GLN A 306 -23.99 23.31 -4.13
N LEU A 307 -23.90 22.33 -3.23
CA LEU A 307 -24.94 21.33 -3.07
C LEU A 307 -26.15 21.92 -2.32
N ASN A 308 -27.34 21.84 -2.91
CA ASN A 308 -28.59 22.30 -2.29
C ASN A 308 -28.82 21.62 -0.94
N GLY A 309 -28.95 22.42 0.13
CA GLY A 309 -29.20 21.91 1.48
C GLY A 309 -27.96 21.36 2.19
N SER A 310 -26.75 21.48 1.60
CA SER A 310 -25.53 21.19 2.35
C SER A 310 -25.35 22.22 3.46
N PRO A 311 -25.12 21.79 4.72
CA PRO A 311 -24.81 22.70 5.82
C PRO A 311 -23.41 23.33 5.71
N SER A 312 -22.61 22.94 4.71
CA SER A 312 -21.21 23.33 4.59
C SER A 312 -20.98 24.63 3.81
N ASN A 313 -19.99 25.41 4.26
CA ASN A 313 -19.53 26.65 3.62
C ASN A 313 -18.62 26.38 2.39
N GLY A 314 -18.77 25.24 1.73
CA GLY A 314 -17.96 24.83 0.58
C GLY A 314 -18.52 25.38 -0.74
N GLU A 315 -17.66 25.87 -1.62
CA GLU A 315 -18.04 26.38 -2.95
C GLU A 315 -16.97 26.03 -3.99
N ILE A 316 -17.38 25.62 -5.19
CA ILE A 316 -16.48 25.56 -6.36
C ILE A 316 -16.79 26.74 -7.27
N ARG A 317 -15.78 27.51 -7.67
CA ARG A 317 -15.89 28.65 -8.60
C ARG A 317 -15.19 28.34 -9.91
N ALA A 318 -15.97 28.32 -10.98
CA ALA A 318 -15.45 28.30 -12.35
C ALA A 318 -15.27 29.74 -12.89
N ASN A 319 -14.07 30.09 -13.33
CA ASN A 319 -13.77 31.40 -13.92
C ASN A 319 -13.82 31.38 -15.45
N GLY A 320 -14.11 32.52 -16.07
CA GLY A 320 -14.06 32.66 -17.54
C GLY A 320 -15.08 31.77 -18.26
N GLN A 321 -14.63 31.02 -19.27
CA GLN A 321 -15.46 30.09 -20.06
C GLN A 321 -15.44 28.64 -19.51
N SER A 322 -14.87 28.42 -18.33
CA SER A 322 -14.83 27.09 -17.69
C SER A 322 -16.23 26.53 -17.46
N ARG A 323 -16.41 25.23 -17.72
CA ARG A 323 -17.65 24.49 -17.45
C ARG A 323 -17.43 23.43 -16.38
N ILE A 324 -18.52 23.08 -15.72
CA ILE A 324 -18.63 21.95 -14.80
C ILE A 324 -19.71 21.03 -15.39
N PHE A 325 -19.37 19.78 -15.70
CA PHE A 325 -20.31 18.82 -16.30
C PHE A 325 -19.97 17.38 -15.90
N PRO A 326 -20.95 16.46 -15.87
CA PRO A 326 -20.69 15.03 -15.82
C PRO A 326 -20.30 14.51 -17.22
N ILE A 327 -19.58 13.38 -17.28
CA ILE A 327 -19.28 12.69 -18.55
C ILE A 327 -20.06 11.37 -18.65
N ASP A 328 -20.14 10.84 -19.87
CA ASP A 328 -20.82 9.56 -20.15
C ASP A 328 -19.91 8.34 -20.02
N ASP A 329 -18.62 8.50 -20.30
CA ASP A 329 -17.61 7.45 -20.19
C ASP A 329 -16.70 7.75 -18.99
N GLU A 330 -16.88 7.00 -17.90
CA GLU A 330 -16.04 7.11 -16.70
C GLU A 330 -14.60 6.65 -17.00
N ILE A 331 -13.62 7.31 -16.39
CA ILE A 331 -12.24 6.82 -16.43
C ILE A 331 -12.15 5.55 -15.58
N ASP A 332 -11.64 4.46 -16.16
CA ASP A 332 -11.38 3.23 -15.41
C ASP A 332 -10.10 3.34 -14.55
N PHE A 333 -10.24 4.00 -13.39
CA PHE A 333 -9.14 4.12 -12.42
C PHE A 333 -8.69 2.78 -11.86
N ASP A 334 -9.56 1.77 -11.81
CA ASP A 334 -9.20 0.45 -11.28
C ASP A 334 -8.20 -0.24 -12.20
N ASN A 335 -8.52 -0.34 -13.49
CA ASN A 335 -7.65 -0.91 -14.51
C ASN A 335 -6.34 -0.10 -14.64
N ALA A 336 -6.43 1.24 -14.74
CA ALA A 336 -5.25 2.09 -14.82
C ALA A 336 -4.29 1.87 -13.63
N PHE A 337 -4.82 1.75 -12.40
CA PHE A 337 -3.99 1.51 -11.23
C PHE A 337 -3.48 0.08 -11.07
N GLU A 338 -4.10 -0.92 -11.70
CA GLU A 338 -3.47 -2.25 -11.78
C GLU A 338 -2.16 -2.17 -12.57
N VAL A 339 -2.17 -1.50 -13.72
CA VAL A 339 -0.97 -1.30 -14.56
C VAL A 339 0.05 -0.42 -13.86
N LEU A 340 -0.35 0.73 -13.29
CA LEU A 340 0.59 1.64 -12.61
C LEU A 340 1.29 0.96 -11.41
N ARG A 341 0.59 0.09 -10.66
CA ARG A 341 1.20 -0.69 -9.57
C ARG A 341 2.22 -1.68 -10.11
N SER A 342 1.84 -2.48 -11.10
CA SER A 342 2.76 -3.41 -11.76
C SER A 342 4.02 -2.68 -12.25
N CYS A 343 3.86 -1.52 -12.89
CA CYS A 343 4.98 -0.72 -13.32
C CYS A 343 5.84 -0.21 -12.15
N SER A 344 5.25 0.30 -11.07
CA SER A 344 5.99 0.76 -9.89
C SER A 344 6.89 -0.34 -9.31
N ILE A 345 6.42 -1.58 -9.24
CA ILE A 345 7.26 -2.70 -8.81
C ILE A 345 8.31 -3.06 -9.86
N ALA A 346 7.97 -3.09 -11.14
CA ALA A 346 8.91 -3.42 -12.22
C ALA A 346 10.08 -2.42 -12.27
N LEU A 347 9.83 -1.13 -12.04
CA LEU A 347 10.84 -0.07 -11.97
C LEU A 347 11.89 -0.31 -10.87
N ALA A 348 11.49 -0.94 -9.76
CA ALA A 348 12.40 -1.30 -8.67
C ALA A 348 13.35 -2.46 -9.03
N HIS A 349 12.97 -3.27 -10.01
CA HIS A 349 13.65 -4.49 -10.42
C HIS A 349 14.30 -4.40 -11.81
N LEU A 350 14.46 -3.19 -12.35
CA LEU A 350 15.10 -2.99 -13.65
C LEU A 350 16.49 -3.68 -13.70
N PRO A 351 16.76 -4.51 -14.72
CA PRO A 351 17.97 -5.33 -14.80
C PRO A 351 19.23 -4.47 -15.00
N ASP A 352 20.34 -4.89 -14.39
CA ASP A 352 21.55 -4.06 -14.27
C ASP A 352 22.60 -4.28 -15.39
N THR A 353 22.75 -5.49 -15.96
CA THR A 353 24.05 -5.80 -16.62
C THR A 353 24.09 -6.73 -17.85
N SER A 354 23.00 -6.97 -18.59
CA SER A 354 23.09 -7.88 -19.77
C SER A 354 22.85 -7.23 -21.13
N CYS A 355 22.51 -5.94 -21.21
CA CYS A 355 22.14 -5.37 -22.51
C CYS A 355 22.62 -3.96 -22.85
N SER A 356 22.57 -3.68 -24.16
CA SER A 356 23.03 -2.43 -24.75
C SER A 356 22.18 -1.22 -24.39
N ASN A 357 20.91 -1.38 -23.97
CA ASN A 357 19.97 -0.30 -23.66
C ASN A 357 19.43 -0.29 -22.22
N CYS A 358 19.95 -1.19 -21.38
CA CYS A 358 19.41 -1.44 -20.04
C CYS A 358 19.57 -0.20 -19.18
N ALA A 359 18.69 -0.10 -18.19
CA ALA A 359 18.88 0.74 -17.05
C ALA A 359 20.26 0.49 -16.42
N VAL A 360 20.85 1.54 -15.86
CA VAL A 360 22.12 1.46 -15.13
C VAL A 360 21.85 1.81 -13.68
N HIS A 361 22.24 0.92 -12.76
CA HIS A 361 22.20 1.24 -11.35
C HIS A 361 23.31 2.22 -10.97
N LEU A 362 22.92 3.29 -10.31
CA LEU A 362 23.81 4.34 -9.87
C LEU A 362 24.43 4.02 -8.52
N GLU A 363 25.74 4.19 -8.44
CA GLU A 363 26.41 4.25 -7.15
C GLU A 363 26.34 5.67 -6.57
N ILE A 364 26.07 5.75 -5.26
CA ILE A 364 26.20 6.99 -4.51
C ILE A 364 27.69 7.27 -4.30
N LEU A 365 28.14 8.44 -4.77
CA LEU A 365 29.50 8.93 -4.60
C LEU A 365 29.54 10.04 -3.55
N ASP A 366 30.68 10.19 -2.89
CA ASP A 366 30.90 11.28 -1.94
C ASP A 366 30.97 12.66 -2.64
N GLN A 367 31.10 13.71 -1.83
CA GLN A 367 31.24 15.09 -2.32
C GLN A 367 32.42 15.31 -3.29
N ASN A 368 33.44 14.46 -3.25
CA ASN A 368 34.60 14.49 -4.14
C ASN A 368 34.42 13.61 -5.39
N GLY A 369 33.32 12.86 -5.50
CA GLY A 369 33.05 11.93 -6.60
C GLY A 369 33.73 10.56 -6.44
N SER A 370 34.15 10.22 -5.22
CA SER A 370 34.73 8.92 -4.86
C SER A 370 33.66 7.99 -4.28
N GLY A 371 33.67 6.72 -4.66
CA GLY A 371 32.69 5.73 -4.18
C GLY A 371 33.03 4.30 -4.63
N PRO A 372 32.17 3.32 -4.31
CA PRO A 372 30.85 3.48 -3.68
C PRO A 372 30.96 4.00 -2.23
N TYR A 373 30.10 4.94 -1.84
CA TYR A 373 30.15 5.56 -0.52
C TYR A 373 29.49 4.65 0.53
N PRO A 374 30.23 4.15 1.55
CA PRO A 374 29.76 3.06 2.43
C PRO A 374 28.81 3.54 3.56
N GLY A 375 27.79 4.32 3.20
CA GLY A 375 26.77 4.83 4.12
C GLY A 375 26.74 6.36 4.16
N VAL A 376 25.54 6.93 4.03
CA VAL A 376 25.33 8.38 3.96
C VAL A 376 25.52 8.99 5.36
N SER A 377 26.66 9.63 5.63
CA SER A 377 26.78 10.44 6.85
C SER A 377 25.88 11.66 6.76
N ALA A 378 25.13 11.94 7.84
CA ALA A 378 24.12 13.00 7.85
C ALA A 378 24.72 14.35 7.44
N GLY A 379 24.06 15.05 6.52
CA GLY A 379 24.49 16.37 6.08
C GLY A 379 25.48 16.36 4.90
N THR A 380 25.75 15.21 4.29
CA THR A 380 26.74 15.08 3.21
C THR A 380 26.16 15.44 1.84
N ASN A 381 26.94 16.16 1.04
CA ASN A 381 26.64 16.39 -0.37
C ASN A 381 27.04 15.17 -1.18
N MET A 382 26.07 14.51 -1.81
CA MET A 382 26.28 13.33 -2.62
C MET A 382 26.36 13.66 -4.11
N LYS A 383 27.05 12.79 -4.83
CA LYS A 383 27.17 12.83 -6.28
C LYS A 383 26.64 11.55 -6.89
N LEU A 384 25.85 11.71 -7.95
CA LEU A 384 25.38 10.62 -8.79
C LEU A 384 26.07 10.72 -10.15
N ARG A 385 26.73 9.66 -10.59
CA ARG A 385 27.36 9.61 -11.92
C ARG A 385 26.35 9.10 -12.94
N MET A 386 25.71 10.03 -13.63
CA MET A 386 24.75 9.72 -14.68
C MET A 386 25.45 9.10 -15.88
N VAL A 387 24.83 8.09 -16.49
CA VAL A 387 25.26 7.50 -17.75
C VAL A 387 24.41 8.09 -18.89
N PRO A 388 25.02 8.77 -19.87
CA PRO A 388 24.29 9.39 -20.98
C PRO A 388 23.52 8.37 -21.81
N GLY A 389 22.31 8.72 -22.27
CA GLY A 389 21.49 7.86 -23.13
C GLY A 389 20.93 6.61 -22.44
N LYS A 390 20.93 6.57 -21.11
CA LYS A 390 20.48 5.43 -20.31
C LYS A 390 19.44 5.84 -19.28
N VAL A 391 18.53 4.93 -18.95
CA VAL A 391 17.74 5.07 -17.72
C VAL A 391 18.68 4.88 -16.52
N ASN A 392 18.74 5.86 -15.64
CA ASN A 392 19.60 5.81 -14.46
C ASN A 392 18.75 5.50 -13.24
N VAL A 393 19.08 4.45 -12.50
CA VAL A 393 18.28 3.95 -11.39
C VAL A 393 19.07 4.06 -10.09
N LEU A 394 18.50 4.70 -9.07
CA LEU A 394 19.04 4.71 -7.72
C LEU A 394 18.08 3.97 -6.80
N ASN A 395 18.54 2.85 -6.25
CA ASN A 395 17.84 2.14 -5.17
C ASN A 395 18.42 2.59 -3.83
N VAL A 396 17.58 3.14 -2.94
CA VAL A 396 18.04 3.68 -1.66
C VAL A 396 16.98 3.50 -0.58
N ALA A 397 17.42 3.24 0.66
CA ALA A 397 16.53 3.24 1.81
C ALA A 397 16.20 4.69 2.23
N ALA A 398 14.99 4.94 2.71
CA ALA A 398 14.52 6.24 3.19
C ALA A 398 15.47 6.82 4.25
N ALA A 399 15.94 6.00 5.18
CA ALA A 399 16.90 6.42 6.20
C ALA A 399 18.24 6.91 5.63
N ASP A 400 18.69 6.36 4.50
CA ASP A 400 19.89 6.84 3.80
C ASP A 400 19.59 8.07 2.96
N PHE A 401 18.40 8.13 2.35
CA PHE A 401 17.93 9.27 1.56
C PHE A 401 17.87 10.56 2.37
N VAL A 402 17.21 10.56 3.53
CA VAL A 402 17.07 11.76 4.39
C VAL A 402 18.40 12.23 4.99
N ARG A 403 19.45 11.38 4.98
CA ARG A 403 20.80 11.77 5.42
C ARG A 403 21.56 12.57 4.36
N MET A 404 21.10 12.56 3.11
CA MET A 404 21.70 13.30 2.00
C MET A 404 21.31 14.77 2.10
N LYS A 405 22.29 15.67 2.19
CA LYS A 405 22.01 17.11 2.24
C LYS A 405 21.75 17.70 0.87
N ASN A 406 22.57 17.31 -0.10
CA ASN A 406 22.42 17.74 -1.48
C ASN A 406 22.70 16.56 -2.40
N MET A 407 22.00 16.52 -3.53
CA MET A 407 22.26 15.60 -4.63
C MET A 407 22.72 16.41 -5.84
N SER A 408 23.85 16.00 -6.42
CA SER A 408 24.42 16.64 -7.62
C SER A 408 24.86 15.58 -8.61
N PHE A 409 24.93 15.96 -9.89
CA PHE A 409 25.20 15.02 -10.98
C PHE A 409 26.63 15.19 -11.53
N ILE A 410 27.28 14.07 -11.83
CA ILE A 410 28.54 14.02 -12.58
C ILE A 410 28.23 13.56 -14.01
N GLY A 411 28.75 14.30 -14.99
CA GLY A 411 28.50 14.02 -16.40
C GLY A 411 27.31 14.84 -16.90
N THR A 412 26.19 14.17 -17.16
CA THR A 412 24.92 14.80 -17.54
C THR A 412 24.01 15.01 -16.33
N SER A 413 23.01 15.89 -16.46
CA SER A 413 21.89 15.99 -15.51
C SER A 413 20.72 15.15 -16.05
N PRO A 414 19.74 14.75 -15.21
CA PRO A 414 18.59 14.01 -15.70
C PRO A 414 17.87 14.78 -16.80
N GLY A 415 17.51 14.06 -17.87
CA GLY A 415 16.88 14.63 -19.04
C GLY A 415 16.09 13.56 -19.81
N PRO A 416 15.37 13.93 -20.88
CA PRO A 416 14.51 13.00 -21.62
C PRO A 416 15.23 11.75 -22.13
N ASN A 417 16.51 11.87 -22.49
CA ASN A 417 17.33 10.75 -22.99
C ASN A 417 18.10 10.01 -21.90
N GLU A 418 18.16 10.57 -20.69
CA GLU A 418 18.82 9.96 -19.53
C GLU A 418 18.00 10.24 -18.26
N PRO A 419 16.80 9.64 -18.13
CA PRO A 419 15.95 9.88 -16.98
C PRO A 419 16.57 9.31 -15.71
N LEU A 420 16.18 9.86 -14.57
CA LEU A 420 16.52 9.38 -13.23
C LEU A 420 15.29 8.79 -12.56
N ILE A 421 15.43 7.56 -12.09
CA ILE A 421 14.43 6.87 -11.26
C ILE A 421 15.07 6.63 -9.91
N VAL A 422 14.47 7.17 -8.85
CA VAL A 422 14.90 6.91 -7.48
C VAL A 422 13.84 6.05 -6.81
N ASN A 423 14.19 4.79 -6.54
CA ASN A 423 13.35 3.86 -5.82
C ASN A 423 13.67 3.95 -4.32
N ILE A 424 12.68 4.40 -3.54
CA ILE A 424 12.73 4.32 -2.08
C ILE A 424 12.23 2.93 -1.67
N THR A 425 13.14 2.07 -1.22
CA THR A 425 12.88 0.61 -1.16
C THR A 425 12.12 0.14 0.08
N ASP A 426 12.01 1.00 1.11
CA ASP A 426 11.31 0.74 2.36
C ASP A 426 9.84 0.36 2.13
N SER A 427 9.34 -0.56 2.96
CA SER A 427 7.95 -1.00 2.97
C SER A 427 7.16 -0.38 4.13
N GLY A 428 5.83 -0.39 4.01
CA GLY A 428 4.95 0.16 5.05
C GLY A 428 4.91 1.68 5.05
N VAL A 429 5.11 2.30 6.22
CA VAL A 429 5.07 3.76 6.38
C VAL A 429 6.46 4.33 6.12
N VAL A 430 6.58 5.13 5.06
CA VAL A 430 7.82 5.83 4.69
C VAL A 430 7.67 7.30 5.06
N THR A 431 8.60 7.81 5.87
CA THR A 431 8.64 9.24 6.23
C THR A 431 9.92 9.86 5.70
N LEU A 432 9.75 10.87 4.85
CA LEU A 432 10.83 11.71 4.35
C LEU A 432 10.66 13.08 5.01
N ASP A 433 11.43 13.26 6.08
CA ASP A 433 11.48 14.50 6.86
C ASP A 433 12.55 15.47 6.37
N ASP A 434 13.28 15.10 5.33
CA ASP A 434 14.20 15.94 4.58
C ASP A 434 14.29 15.46 3.13
N TYR A 435 14.53 16.41 2.21
CA TYR A 435 14.75 16.14 0.80
C TYR A 435 16.12 16.68 0.40
N PRO A 436 17.00 15.85 -0.19
CA PRO A 436 18.32 16.32 -0.58
C PRO A 436 18.19 17.49 -1.54
N GLY A 437 18.78 18.62 -1.16
CA GLY A 437 18.86 19.81 -1.97
C GLY A 437 19.36 19.49 -3.37
N GLN A 438 18.58 19.89 -4.36
CA GLN A 438 18.76 19.52 -5.74
C GLN A 438 19.43 20.67 -6.48
N GLY A 439 20.74 20.55 -6.72
CA GLY A 439 21.54 21.63 -7.30
C GLY A 439 21.19 21.89 -8.77
N GLY A 440 20.73 23.11 -9.09
CA GLY A 440 20.41 23.56 -10.45
C GLY A 440 18.91 23.43 -10.72
N ILE A 441 18.19 24.54 -10.90
CA ILE A 441 16.72 24.54 -10.97
C ILE A 441 16.23 24.26 -12.41
N GLY A 442 15.23 23.38 -12.56
CA GLY A 442 14.16 23.55 -13.56
C GLY A 442 14.09 22.57 -14.75
N SER A 443 15.19 22.03 -15.26
CA SER A 443 15.15 21.25 -16.53
C SER A 443 14.95 19.74 -16.38
N TRP A 444 15.05 19.21 -15.17
CA TRP A 444 15.15 17.76 -14.89
C TRP A 444 13.97 17.22 -14.06
N VAL A 445 13.09 18.11 -13.59
CA VAL A 445 11.77 17.76 -13.02
C VAL A 445 11.04 16.74 -13.89
N THR A 446 11.07 17.00 -15.19
CA THR A 446 10.35 16.26 -16.21
C THR A 446 10.99 14.92 -16.56
N SER A 447 12.10 14.58 -15.90
CA SER A 447 12.90 13.38 -16.15
C SER A 447 13.33 12.72 -14.84
N THR A 448 12.69 13.07 -13.73
CA THR A 448 12.95 12.50 -12.41
C THR A 448 11.68 11.89 -11.84
N LEU A 449 11.76 10.61 -11.48
CA LEU A 449 10.66 9.84 -10.90
C LEU A 449 11.05 9.34 -9.50
N TRP A 450 10.24 9.65 -8.50
CA TRP A 450 10.37 9.18 -7.12
C TRP A 450 9.42 8.00 -6.91
N ASN A 451 9.94 6.79 -7.03
CA ASN A 451 9.14 5.58 -6.99
C ASN A 451 9.13 4.97 -5.57
N PHE A 452 7.94 4.63 -5.09
CA PHE A 452 7.71 4.01 -3.78
C PHE A 452 7.02 2.64 -3.98
N PRO A 453 7.78 1.63 -4.44
CA PRO A 453 7.22 0.35 -4.88
C PRO A 453 6.57 -0.48 -3.76
N ASN A 454 6.98 -0.25 -2.50
CA ASN A 454 6.58 -1.10 -1.37
C ASN A 454 5.83 -0.32 -0.26
N ALA A 455 5.65 0.99 -0.42
CA ALA A 455 5.07 1.83 0.62
C ALA A 455 3.53 1.70 0.63
N SER A 456 2.97 1.59 1.83
CA SER A 456 1.51 1.71 2.06
C SER A 456 1.11 3.13 2.44
N GLU A 457 2.05 3.91 2.97
CA GLU A 457 1.91 5.32 3.33
C GLU A 457 3.24 6.07 3.11
N VAL A 458 3.17 7.30 2.61
CA VAL A 458 4.33 8.14 2.31
C VAL A 458 4.09 9.53 2.89
N HIS A 459 4.89 9.95 3.86
CA HIS A 459 4.87 11.28 4.45
C HIS A 459 6.02 12.14 3.91
N LEU A 460 5.68 13.24 3.24
CA LEU A 460 6.61 14.24 2.74
C LEU A 460 6.48 15.49 3.60
N LEU A 461 7.32 15.61 4.63
CA LEU A 461 7.18 16.62 5.68
C LEU A 461 7.92 17.91 5.32
N SER A 462 7.44 19.06 5.81
CA SER A 462 8.00 20.36 5.43
C SER A 462 9.11 20.84 6.37
N ASN A 463 10.35 20.65 5.97
CA ASN A 463 11.55 21.16 6.67
C ASN A 463 12.36 22.16 5.81
N ASN A 464 11.72 22.69 4.75
CA ASN A 464 12.08 23.80 3.85
C ASN A 464 12.46 23.43 2.41
N ASP A 465 12.53 22.16 2.06
CA ASP A 465 12.89 21.76 0.70
C ASP A 465 11.67 21.45 -0.18
N ASP A 466 11.82 21.80 -1.46
CA ASP A 466 10.86 21.50 -2.53
C ASP A 466 11.26 20.16 -3.17
N VAL A 467 10.26 19.34 -3.52
CA VAL A 467 10.50 18.09 -4.25
C VAL A 467 10.43 18.36 -5.73
N TRP A 468 11.51 18.07 -6.46
CA TRP A 468 11.54 18.22 -7.92
C TRP A 468 11.46 16.85 -8.58
N GLY A 469 10.44 16.65 -9.41
CA GLY A 469 10.12 15.35 -10.01
C GLY A 469 8.75 14.83 -9.63
N THR A 470 8.36 13.74 -10.29
CA THR A 470 7.03 13.13 -10.09
C THR A 470 7.07 12.11 -8.95
N ILE A 471 6.14 12.24 -8.00
CA ILE A 471 5.91 11.23 -6.96
C ILE A 471 5.10 10.08 -7.56
N PHE A 472 5.64 8.87 -7.51
CA PHE A 472 5.03 7.65 -8.06
C PHE A 472 4.86 6.60 -6.96
N ALA A 473 3.68 6.59 -6.34
CA ALA A 473 3.35 5.75 -5.20
C ALA A 473 1.94 5.12 -5.34
N PRO A 474 1.65 4.34 -6.39
CA PRO A 474 0.30 3.87 -6.72
C PRO A 474 -0.31 2.89 -5.70
N LEU A 475 0.49 2.41 -4.74
CA LEU A 475 0.06 1.59 -3.60
C LEU A 475 -0.22 2.42 -2.34
N ALA A 476 0.33 3.62 -2.24
CA ALA A 476 0.41 4.37 -0.98
C ALA A 476 -0.69 5.43 -0.82
N HIS A 477 -1.04 5.72 0.43
CA HIS A 477 -1.57 7.04 0.79
C HIS A 477 -0.40 8.02 0.88
N VAL A 478 -0.46 9.12 0.14
CA VAL A 478 0.57 10.17 0.23
C VAL A 478 0.06 11.29 1.13
N HIS A 479 0.86 11.73 2.08
CA HIS A 479 0.66 12.94 2.86
C HIS A 479 1.80 13.92 2.53
N SER A 480 1.50 15.06 1.92
CA SER A 480 2.53 16.02 1.53
C SER A 480 2.29 17.42 2.09
N GLU A 481 3.31 17.94 2.78
CA GLU A 481 3.40 19.32 3.29
C GLU A 481 4.43 20.16 2.50
N VAL A 482 5.15 19.51 1.56
CA VAL A 482 6.19 20.09 0.71
C VAL A 482 5.60 20.66 -0.58
N LYS A 483 6.35 21.57 -1.22
CA LYS A 483 6.06 21.95 -2.60
C LYS A 483 6.50 20.80 -3.50
N ILE A 484 5.68 20.45 -4.48
CA ILE A 484 6.01 19.42 -5.46
C ILE A 484 6.13 20.09 -6.82
N GLU A 485 7.34 20.26 -7.29
CA GLU A 485 7.65 20.68 -8.65
C GLU A 485 7.62 19.43 -9.54
N GLY A 486 6.41 18.97 -9.89
CA GLY A 486 6.17 17.71 -10.61
C GLY A 486 4.72 17.21 -10.49
N GLY A 487 4.52 15.93 -10.79
CA GLY A 487 3.22 15.24 -10.65
C GLY A 487 3.10 14.37 -9.39
N VAL A 488 1.91 13.84 -9.15
CA VAL A 488 1.63 12.88 -8.07
C VAL A 488 0.73 11.75 -8.57
N VAL A 489 1.20 10.52 -8.47
CA VAL A 489 0.39 9.30 -8.69
C VAL A 489 0.31 8.52 -7.39
N ALA A 490 -0.89 8.35 -6.85
CA ALA A 490 -1.07 7.68 -5.56
C ALA A 490 -2.42 6.98 -5.40
N ARG A 491 -2.51 6.03 -4.48
CA ARG A 491 -3.79 5.38 -4.13
C ARG A 491 -4.77 6.38 -3.53
N SER A 492 -4.28 7.30 -2.71
CA SER A 492 -5.04 8.41 -2.12
C SER A 492 -4.07 9.50 -1.68
N TRP A 493 -4.54 10.73 -1.46
CA TRP A 493 -3.62 11.85 -1.22
C TRP A 493 -4.18 12.92 -0.29
N THR A 494 -3.37 13.33 0.69
CA THR A 494 -3.59 14.52 1.51
C THR A 494 -2.48 15.53 1.21
N HIS A 495 -2.85 16.78 0.89
CA HIS A 495 -1.91 17.85 0.61
C HIS A 495 -2.18 19.08 1.47
N ASP A 496 -1.12 19.65 2.06
CA ASP A 496 -1.20 20.77 2.98
C ASP A 496 -0.50 22.05 2.47
N SER A 497 -1.29 23.12 2.30
CA SER A 497 -0.96 24.55 2.09
C SER A 497 -0.01 24.94 0.96
N ARG A 498 0.73 24.01 0.37
CA ARG A 498 1.77 24.28 -0.60
C ARG A 498 1.27 24.12 -2.03
N GLU A 499 2.22 24.12 -2.95
CA GLU A 499 1.98 24.17 -4.37
C GLU A 499 2.42 22.86 -5.01
N VAL A 500 1.60 22.35 -5.94
CA VAL A 500 1.99 21.33 -6.90
C VAL A 500 2.09 21.98 -8.27
N ASN A 501 3.29 22.02 -8.81
CA ASN A 501 3.64 22.71 -10.03
C ASN A 501 4.55 21.88 -10.91
N GLY A 502 3.98 21.13 -11.83
CA GLY A 502 4.73 20.56 -12.92
C GLY A 502 3.78 19.96 -13.95
N PRO A 503 4.06 20.13 -15.25
CA PRO A 503 3.39 19.31 -16.23
C PRO A 503 3.65 17.83 -15.92
N ARG A 504 2.72 16.97 -16.34
CA ARG A 504 2.96 15.52 -16.35
C ARG A 504 4.13 15.29 -17.28
N VAL A 505 5.30 14.99 -16.74
CA VAL A 505 6.38 14.59 -17.60
C VAL A 505 7.29 13.64 -16.84
N PHE A 506 7.17 12.36 -17.16
CA PHE A 506 8.34 11.53 -17.31
C PHE A 506 8.60 11.47 -18.81
N SER A 507 9.58 12.24 -19.28
CA SER A 507 9.91 12.35 -20.71
C SER A 507 10.84 11.25 -21.20
N GLY A 508 11.15 10.28 -20.33
CA GLY A 508 12.01 9.15 -20.63
C GLY A 508 11.25 8.00 -21.27
N THR A 509 11.93 7.27 -22.14
CA THR A 509 11.50 5.95 -22.61
C THR A 509 12.34 4.90 -21.87
N ILE A 510 11.68 3.96 -21.19
CA ILE A 510 12.34 2.84 -20.54
C ILE A 510 12.36 1.67 -21.52
N ASP A 511 13.55 1.17 -21.84
CA ASP A 511 13.71 -0.04 -22.62
C ASP A 511 13.68 -1.24 -21.66
N TRP A 512 12.57 -1.97 -21.68
CA TRP A 512 12.34 -3.15 -20.84
C TRP A 512 12.88 -4.43 -21.47
N ASP A 513 13.11 -4.42 -22.79
CA ASP A 513 13.41 -5.61 -23.59
C ASP A 513 14.87 -5.67 -24.00
N SER A 514 15.57 -6.65 -23.43
CA SER A 514 16.88 -7.06 -23.93
C SER A 514 17.39 -8.42 -23.48
#